data_AF-A0AAV0KM52-F1
#
_entry.id   AF-A0AAV0KM52-F1
#
_cell.length_a   1.000
_cell.length_b   1.000
_cell.length_c   1.000
_cell.angle_alpha   90.00
_cell.angle_beta   90.00
_cell.angle_gamma   90.00
#
_symmetry.space_group_name_H-M   'P 1'
#
loop_
_entity.id
_entity.type
_entity.pdbx_description
1 polymer ?
#
loop_
_entity_poly.entity_id
_entity_poly.type
_entity_poly.pdbx_seq_one_letter_code
_entity_poly.pdbx_strand_id
1 'polypeptide(L)'
;MNISLGTPPFPIVAIADTGSDLIWTQCKPCTNCYKQNAAVFSPNSSSTYKTVAFPKMVIGCGHDNAGTFSPKGSGIVGLGGGSVSLVTQLGPHIGGKFSYCLVPSSAAAEATSTLSFGQSAVVSGNGVATTPLIPDPSQPTFYVVQLEAVSVGSKKIPFHGSTVGETSSGNIIVDSGTTLTLVPTDFFTQLSSAVESQVTGSNKTTDPQGYLSLCYVDTVACLAFYGNDDVSIYGNVAQQNFRVGYDLQKHTLSFKPTDCTQKFF
;
A
#
# COMPACT_ATOMS: atom_id res chain seq x y z
N MET A 1 10.50 1.62 2.37
CA MET A 1 10.75 2.42 3.59
C MET A 1 12.14 2.11 4.11
N ASN A 2 12.91 3.12 4.53
CA ASN A 2 14.21 2.91 5.17
C ASN A 2 14.05 3.01 6.69
N ILE A 3 14.48 1.98 7.43
CA ILE A 3 14.51 1.94 8.89
C ILE A 3 15.89 1.49 9.37
N SER A 4 16.16 1.54 10.68
CA SER A 4 17.37 0.97 11.27
C SER A 4 17.07 0.23 12.55
N LEU A 5 17.71 -0.93 12.73
CA LEU A 5 17.49 -1.84 13.87
C LEU A 5 18.77 -2.01 14.70
N GLY A 6 18.61 -2.15 16.02
CA GLY A 6 19.72 -2.47 16.92
C GLY A 6 20.59 -1.28 17.32
N THR A 7 21.64 -1.57 18.10
CA THR A 7 22.63 -0.60 18.57
C THR A 7 24.02 -1.25 18.47
N PRO A 8 24.92 -0.77 17.60
CA PRO A 8 24.74 0.37 16.68
C PRO A 8 23.66 0.12 15.61
N PRO A 9 23.08 1.18 15.00
CA PRO A 9 21.98 1.03 14.04
C PRO A 9 22.37 0.26 12.78
N PHE A 10 21.59 -0.76 12.42
CA PHE A 10 21.70 -1.55 11.20
C PHE A 10 20.60 -1.18 10.19
N PRO A 11 20.93 -0.65 9.00
CA PRO A 11 19.94 -0.14 8.05
C PRO A 11 19.20 -1.27 7.32
N ILE A 12 17.88 -1.10 7.16
CA ILE A 12 16.98 -2.02 6.46
C ILE A 12 16.07 -1.24 5.53
N VAL A 13 15.86 -1.79 4.33
CA VAL A 13 14.85 -1.32 3.38
C VAL A 13 13.70 -2.31 3.41
N ALA A 14 12.50 -1.89 3.78
CA ALA A 14 11.34 -2.77 3.90
C ALA A 14 10.13 -2.23 3.15
N ILE A 15 9.23 -3.14 2.78
CA ILE A 15 7.90 -2.79 2.23
C ILE A 15 7.07 -2.22 3.38
N ALA A 16 6.42 -1.07 3.17
CA ALA A 16 5.43 -0.55 4.10
C ALA A 16 4.08 -1.16 3.72
N ASP A 17 3.52 -1.98 4.59
CA ASP A 17 2.46 -2.94 4.22
C ASP A 17 1.25 -2.79 5.15
N THR A 18 0.17 -2.18 4.66
CA THR A 18 -1.08 -2.05 5.42
C THR A 18 -1.91 -3.33 5.46
N GLY A 19 -1.55 -4.36 4.68
CA GLY A 19 -2.14 -5.70 4.70
C GLY A 19 -1.45 -6.68 5.65
N SER A 20 -0.45 -6.25 6.43
CA SER A 20 0.29 -7.12 7.35
C SER A 20 0.57 -6.45 8.69
N ASP A 21 0.60 -7.25 9.75
CA ASP A 21 1.00 -6.80 11.08
C ASP A 21 2.49 -6.98 11.34
N LEU A 22 3.17 -7.87 10.62
CA LEU A 22 4.53 -8.26 11.00
C LEU A 22 5.55 -7.21 10.55
N ILE A 23 6.36 -6.74 11.51
CA ILE A 23 7.62 -6.07 11.22
C ILE A 23 8.71 -7.13 11.24
N TRP A 24 9.38 -7.39 10.11
CA TRP A 24 10.43 -8.41 10.03
C TRP A 24 11.48 -8.11 8.97
N THR A 25 12.66 -8.73 9.15
CA THR A 25 13.79 -8.69 8.20
C THR A 25 14.44 -10.07 8.09
N GLN A 26 15.12 -10.35 6.97
CA GLN A 26 15.91 -11.58 6.81
C GLN A 26 17.08 -11.61 7.83
N CYS A 27 17.22 -12.70 8.59
CA CYS A 27 18.24 -12.88 9.62
C CYS A 27 19.13 -14.11 9.35
N LYS A 28 20.35 -14.09 9.90
CA LYS A 28 21.25 -15.26 9.89
C LYS A 28 21.02 -16.14 11.12
N PRO A 29 21.18 -17.47 11.02
CA PRO A 29 21.40 -18.23 9.77
C PRO A 29 20.13 -18.21 8.91
N CYS A 30 20.27 -18.06 7.59
CA CYS A 30 19.11 -18.15 6.70
C CYS A 30 19.13 -19.45 5.93
N THR A 31 18.03 -20.20 6.03
CA THR A 31 17.84 -21.48 5.35
C THR A 31 17.31 -21.26 3.93
N ASN A 32 16.42 -20.28 3.75
CA ASN A 32 15.83 -19.92 2.48
C ASN A 32 15.54 -18.40 2.44
N CYS A 33 16.35 -17.65 1.69
CA CYS A 33 16.29 -16.20 1.59
C CYS A 33 16.44 -15.74 0.14
N TYR A 34 15.79 -14.63 -0.21
CA TYR A 34 16.01 -13.96 -1.48
C TYR A 34 17.24 -13.03 -1.41
N LYS A 35 17.87 -12.77 -2.56
CA LYS A 35 19.08 -11.92 -2.65
C LYS A 35 18.74 -10.46 -2.39
N GLN A 36 19.55 -9.75 -1.59
CA GLN A 36 19.37 -8.31 -1.33
C GLN A 36 20.62 -7.47 -1.68
N ASN A 37 20.39 -6.24 -2.18
CA ASN A 37 21.39 -5.35 -2.77
C ASN A 37 21.89 -4.15 -1.92
N ALA A 38 21.37 -3.87 -0.72
CA ALA A 38 21.45 -2.50 -0.16
C ALA A 38 22.84 -2.03 0.37
N ALA A 39 23.20 -0.78 0.05
CA ALA A 39 24.27 0.03 0.65
C ALA A 39 23.81 1.49 0.90
N VAL A 40 24.64 2.27 1.60
CA VAL A 40 24.32 3.23 2.69
C VAL A 40 23.72 4.60 2.30
N PHE A 41 22.66 5.01 3.01
CA PHE A 41 22.12 6.39 3.06
C PHE A 41 22.96 7.26 4.02
N SER A 42 23.26 8.52 3.63
CA SER A 42 23.99 9.50 4.47
C SER A 42 23.03 10.45 5.19
N PRO A 43 22.83 10.33 6.52
CA PRO A 43 21.94 11.22 7.26
C PRO A 43 22.39 12.69 7.27
N ASN A 44 23.68 12.95 7.05
CA ASN A 44 24.28 14.28 7.08
C ASN A 44 23.88 15.19 5.91
N SER A 45 23.20 14.65 4.88
CA SER A 45 22.70 15.43 3.73
C SER A 45 21.22 15.81 3.84
N SER A 46 20.52 15.45 4.91
CA SER A 46 19.09 15.75 5.10
C SER A 46 18.85 16.66 6.31
N SER A 47 18.46 17.91 6.04
CA SER A 47 18.12 18.92 7.05
C SER A 47 16.82 18.63 7.83
N THR A 48 16.09 17.57 7.46
CA THR A 48 14.83 17.14 8.10
C THR A 48 14.97 15.81 8.83
N TYR A 49 16.13 15.16 8.76
CA TYR A 49 16.34 13.87 9.39
C TYR A 49 16.39 13.99 10.92
N LYS A 50 15.50 13.28 11.60
CA LYS A 50 15.56 13.05 13.05
C LYS A 50 15.42 11.56 13.33
N THR A 51 16.40 10.98 14.02
CA THR A 51 16.29 9.60 14.52
C THR A 51 15.28 9.57 15.66
N VAL A 52 14.23 8.76 15.52
CA VAL A 52 13.35 8.41 16.64
C VAL A 52 13.59 6.94 16.97
N ALA A 53 14.02 6.66 18.21
CA ALA A 53 14.22 5.30 18.70
C ALA A 53 13.15 4.96 19.73
N PHE A 54 12.40 3.90 19.48
CA PHE A 54 11.40 3.39 20.42
C PHE A 54 11.96 2.15 21.11
N PRO A 55 12.18 2.19 22.44
CA PRO A 55 12.64 1.01 23.17
C PRO A 55 11.54 -0.06 23.16
N LYS A 56 11.94 -1.33 23.02
CA LYS A 56 11.07 -2.53 23.14
C LYS A 56 10.06 -2.75 22.01
N MET A 57 10.40 -2.39 20.76
CA MET A 57 9.63 -2.82 19.59
C MET A 57 9.86 -4.30 19.31
N VAL A 58 8.79 -5.07 19.15
CA VAL A 58 8.78 -6.46 18.69
C VAL A 58 9.01 -6.45 17.18
N ILE A 59 10.09 -7.11 16.76
CA ILE A 59 10.48 -7.25 15.36
C ILE A 59 10.90 -8.70 15.13
N GLY A 60 10.35 -9.32 14.09
CA GLY A 60 10.62 -10.69 13.71
C GLY A 60 11.94 -10.84 12.94
N CYS A 61 12.60 -11.98 13.16
CA CYS A 61 13.72 -12.44 12.35
C CYS A 61 13.25 -13.56 11.42
N GLY A 62 13.27 -13.30 10.11
CA GLY A 62 12.88 -14.27 9.08
C GLY A 62 14.05 -15.15 8.67
N HIS A 63 13.94 -16.46 8.89
CA HIS A 63 14.99 -17.44 8.56
C HIS A 63 14.62 -18.34 7.36
N ASP A 64 13.34 -18.38 7.01
CA ASP A 64 12.77 -19.05 5.84
C ASP A 64 11.69 -18.12 5.28
N ASN A 65 11.94 -17.57 4.10
CA ASN A 65 11.15 -16.49 3.54
C ASN A 65 10.75 -16.83 2.09
N ALA A 66 9.45 -16.87 1.83
CA ALA A 66 8.86 -17.10 0.52
C ALA A 66 7.96 -15.93 0.12
N GLY A 67 7.83 -15.68 -1.18
CA GLY A 67 7.01 -14.59 -1.73
C GLY A 67 7.76 -13.82 -2.83
N THR A 68 7.09 -12.86 -3.44
CA THR A 68 7.65 -12.03 -4.52
C THR A 68 8.25 -10.76 -3.94
N PHE A 69 9.56 -10.81 -3.63
CA PHE A 69 10.29 -9.66 -3.09
C PHE A 69 11.29 -9.11 -4.09
N SER A 70 11.34 -7.78 -4.20
CA SER A 70 12.42 -7.11 -4.90
C SER A 70 13.74 -7.34 -4.16
N PRO A 71 14.86 -7.57 -4.86
CA PRO A 71 16.20 -7.56 -4.26
C PRO A 71 16.57 -6.25 -3.56
N LYS A 72 15.76 -5.20 -3.68
CA LYS A 72 15.96 -3.94 -2.95
C LYS A 72 15.46 -4.02 -1.50
N GLY A 73 14.46 -4.85 -1.19
CA GLY A 73 13.90 -5.02 0.16
C GLY A 73 14.62 -6.06 1.01
N SER A 74 14.47 -6.00 2.34
CA SER A 74 14.94 -6.97 3.34
C SER A 74 13.81 -7.69 4.06
N GLY A 75 12.57 -7.24 3.88
CA GLY A 75 11.40 -7.68 4.64
C GLY A 75 10.27 -6.67 4.60
N ILE A 76 9.42 -6.70 5.61
CA ILE A 76 8.16 -5.95 5.69
C ILE A 76 8.11 -5.16 6.99
N VAL A 77 7.57 -3.94 6.93
CA VAL A 77 7.11 -3.17 8.07
C VAL A 77 5.58 -3.18 8.03
N GLY A 78 4.98 -4.03 8.86
CA GLY A 78 3.54 -4.14 8.98
C GLY A 78 2.92 -2.86 9.55
N LEU A 79 1.95 -2.33 8.82
CA LEU A 79 1.13 -1.17 9.17
C LEU A 79 -0.35 -1.57 9.42
N GLY A 80 -0.65 -2.87 9.45
CA GLY A 80 -1.97 -3.43 9.75
C GLY A 80 -2.49 -3.10 11.15
N GLY A 81 -3.74 -3.45 11.42
CA GLY A 81 -4.42 -3.12 12.68
C GLY A 81 -4.11 -4.04 13.86
N GLY A 82 -3.33 -5.11 13.66
CA GLY A 82 -3.04 -6.09 14.72
C GLY A 82 -2.00 -5.62 15.74
N SER A 83 -1.84 -6.41 16.81
CA SER A 83 -1.11 -6.00 18.02
C SER A 83 0.40 -5.85 17.83
N VAL A 84 0.97 -6.43 16.78
CA VAL A 84 2.41 -6.42 16.51
C VAL A 84 2.81 -5.49 15.36
N SER A 85 1.85 -4.75 14.78
CA SER A 85 2.14 -3.76 13.74
C SER A 85 2.87 -2.54 14.28
N LEU A 86 3.57 -1.83 13.41
CA LEU A 86 4.27 -0.60 13.77
C LEU A 86 3.30 0.41 14.37
N VAL A 87 2.12 0.57 13.76
CA VAL A 87 1.13 1.56 14.18
C VAL A 87 0.58 1.26 15.56
N THR A 88 0.33 0.00 15.88
CA THR A 88 -0.16 -0.42 17.20
C THR A 88 0.93 -0.36 18.26
N GLN A 89 2.16 -0.75 17.92
CA GLN A 89 3.31 -0.68 18.83
C GLN A 89 3.72 0.77 19.16
N LEU A 90 3.61 1.70 18.20
CA LEU A 90 3.76 3.14 18.45
C LEU A 90 2.58 3.69 19.28
N GLY A 91 1.40 3.09 19.12
CA GLY A 91 0.29 3.18 20.06
C GLY A 91 -0.11 4.62 20.41
N PRO A 92 -0.16 4.99 21.71
CA PRO A 92 -0.57 6.32 22.15
C PRO A 92 0.30 7.46 21.64
N HIS A 93 1.58 7.22 21.35
CA HIS A 93 2.51 8.27 20.93
C HIS A 93 2.12 8.90 19.58
N ILE A 94 1.40 8.15 18.76
CA ILE A 94 0.91 8.60 17.45
C ILE A 94 -0.61 8.74 17.42
N GLY A 95 -1.30 8.52 18.55
CA GLY A 95 -2.76 8.59 18.66
C GLY A 95 -3.49 7.72 17.64
N GLY A 96 -2.92 6.58 17.24
CA GLY A 96 -3.47 5.69 16.21
C GLY A 96 -3.62 6.34 14.83
N LYS A 97 -2.79 7.33 14.48
CA LYS A 97 -2.86 8.06 13.21
C LYS A 97 -1.60 7.88 12.41
N PHE A 98 -1.76 7.48 11.15
CA PHE A 98 -0.68 7.45 10.18
C PHE A 98 -1.21 7.79 8.78
N SER A 99 -0.34 8.32 7.92
CA SER A 99 -0.69 8.59 6.53
C SER A 99 0.52 8.42 5.64
N TYR A 100 0.31 8.01 4.40
CA TYR A 100 1.36 7.98 3.40
C TYR A 100 0.96 8.74 2.14
N CYS A 101 1.98 9.08 1.34
CA CYS A 101 1.81 9.63 0.00
C CYS A 101 2.76 8.87 -0.93
N LEU A 102 2.21 8.00 -1.78
CA LEU A 102 2.99 7.16 -2.69
C LEU A 102 3.32 7.94 -3.96
N VAL A 103 4.61 8.05 -4.24
CA VAL A 103 5.13 8.64 -5.49
C VAL A 103 4.75 7.73 -6.66
N PRO A 104 4.31 8.30 -7.80
CA PRO A 104 3.95 7.50 -8.96
C PRO A 104 5.16 6.83 -9.59
N SER A 105 4.96 5.65 -10.19
CA SER A 105 6.04 4.88 -10.82
C SER A 105 6.70 5.61 -12.01
N SER A 106 6.03 6.60 -12.58
CA SER A 106 6.53 7.49 -13.65
C SER A 106 7.39 8.66 -13.15
N ALA A 107 7.52 8.85 -11.84
CA ALA A 107 8.31 9.94 -11.28
C ALA A 107 9.82 9.74 -11.50
N ALA A 108 10.58 10.83 -11.34
CA ALA A 108 12.05 10.79 -11.38
C ALA A 108 12.61 9.80 -10.35
N ALA A 109 13.72 9.13 -10.68
CA ALA A 109 14.32 8.06 -9.87
C ALA A 109 14.70 8.46 -8.43
N GLU A 110 14.86 9.75 -8.17
CA GLU A 110 15.21 10.35 -6.87
C GLU A 110 13.98 10.69 -6.00
N ALA A 111 12.76 10.59 -6.54
CA ALA A 111 11.55 10.97 -5.83
C ALA A 111 11.24 9.97 -4.70
N THR A 112 10.97 10.50 -3.50
CA THR A 112 10.74 9.70 -2.30
C THR A 112 9.31 9.87 -1.80
N SER A 113 8.64 8.75 -1.53
CA SER A 113 7.34 8.74 -0.85
C SER A 113 7.46 9.19 0.61
N THR A 114 6.35 9.64 1.20
CA THR A 114 6.30 10.05 2.61
C THR A 114 5.43 9.12 3.44
N LEU A 115 5.83 8.93 4.70
CA LEU A 115 5.04 8.27 5.74
C LEU A 115 5.08 9.18 6.98
N SER A 116 3.90 9.56 7.46
CA SER A 116 3.71 10.48 8.58
C SER A 116 2.91 9.80 9.68
N PHE A 117 3.16 10.20 10.92
CA PHE A 117 2.50 9.66 12.11
C PHE A 117 1.95 10.79 12.99
N GLY A 118 0.97 10.48 13.83
CA GLY A 118 0.43 11.42 14.80
C GLY A 118 -0.32 12.58 14.14
N GLN A 119 -0.15 13.78 14.68
CA GLN A 119 -0.86 14.95 14.17
C GLN A 119 -0.47 15.29 12.72
N SER A 120 0.78 15.04 12.34
CA SER A 120 1.26 15.22 10.97
C SER A 120 0.64 14.22 9.98
N ALA A 121 -0.04 13.18 10.46
CA ALA A 121 -0.75 12.22 9.60
C ALA A 121 -2.18 12.64 9.25
N VAL A 122 -2.73 13.69 9.89
CA VAL A 122 -4.12 14.09 9.68
C VAL A 122 -4.32 14.62 8.25
N VAL A 123 -5.18 13.94 7.49
CA VAL A 123 -5.59 14.35 6.14
C VAL A 123 -6.90 15.13 6.26
N SER A 124 -6.85 16.43 6.00
CA SER A 124 -8.00 17.33 6.13
C SER A 124 -7.94 18.48 5.11
N GLY A 125 -9.00 19.29 5.09
CA GLY A 125 -9.13 20.45 4.20
C GLY A 125 -9.93 20.15 2.93
N ASN A 126 -9.87 21.08 1.98
CA ASN A 126 -10.61 20.97 0.73
C ASN A 126 -10.13 19.78 -0.12
N GLY A 127 -11.08 19.10 -0.77
CA GLY A 127 -10.82 17.95 -1.64
C GLY A 127 -10.53 16.62 -0.92
N VAL A 128 -10.69 16.56 0.40
CA VAL A 128 -10.58 15.29 1.14
C VAL A 128 -11.89 14.53 1.07
N ALA A 129 -11.80 13.26 0.68
CA ALA A 129 -12.88 12.28 0.81
C ALA A 129 -12.59 11.36 1.99
N THR A 130 -13.58 11.08 2.82
CA THR A 130 -13.43 10.21 4.00
C THR A 130 -14.51 9.14 3.99
N THR A 131 -14.12 7.91 4.33
CA THR A 131 -15.01 6.76 4.46
C THR A 131 -14.76 6.04 5.79
N PRO A 132 -15.78 5.42 6.42
CA PRO A 132 -15.58 4.57 7.58
C PRO A 132 -14.69 3.36 7.25
N LEU A 133 -13.79 3.03 8.16
CA LEU A 133 -13.15 1.73 8.23
C LEU A 133 -14.14 0.76 8.88
N ILE A 134 -14.30 -0.40 8.28
CA ILE A 134 -15.24 -1.43 8.70
C ILE A 134 -14.47 -2.42 9.58
N PRO A 135 -14.72 -2.45 10.90
CA PRO A 135 -13.98 -3.31 11.79
C PRO A 135 -14.34 -4.78 11.55
N ASP A 136 -13.32 -5.63 11.44
CA ASP A 136 -13.47 -7.08 11.49
C ASP A 136 -12.69 -7.65 12.68
N PRO A 137 -13.36 -7.98 13.80
CA PRO A 137 -12.71 -8.59 14.95
C PRO A 137 -12.05 -9.94 14.64
N SER A 138 -12.49 -10.64 13.59
CA SER A 138 -11.90 -11.92 13.18
C SER A 138 -10.62 -11.76 12.35
N GLN A 139 -10.43 -10.60 11.72
CA GLN A 139 -9.24 -10.26 10.95
C GLN A 139 -8.78 -8.81 11.25
N PRO A 140 -8.28 -8.56 12.48
CA PRO A 140 -7.94 -7.21 12.93
C PRO A 140 -6.78 -6.57 12.16
N THR A 141 -6.04 -7.37 11.38
CA THR A 141 -4.95 -6.91 10.51
C THR A 141 -5.43 -5.96 9.42
N PHE A 142 -6.58 -6.26 8.80
CA PHE A 142 -6.97 -5.63 7.54
C PHE A 142 -7.79 -4.36 7.73
N TYR A 143 -7.50 -3.35 6.90
CA TYR A 143 -8.31 -2.15 6.78
C TYR A 143 -9.33 -2.33 5.66
N VAL A 144 -10.57 -2.59 6.03
CA VAL A 144 -11.66 -2.86 5.09
C VAL A 144 -12.54 -1.62 4.93
N VAL A 145 -12.98 -1.36 3.70
CA VAL A 145 -13.98 -0.33 3.38
C VAL A 145 -15.09 -0.91 2.51
N GLN A 146 -16.18 -0.17 2.36
CA GLN A 146 -17.25 -0.49 1.41
C GLN A 146 -16.99 0.21 0.09
N LEU A 147 -16.73 -0.56 -0.97
CA LEU A 147 -16.76 -0.08 -2.34
C LEU A 147 -18.15 -0.32 -2.92
N GLU A 148 -18.81 0.75 -3.38
CA GLU A 148 -20.17 0.66 -3.93
C GLU A 148 -20.17 0.37 -5.43
N ALA A 149 -19.28 1.05 -6.18
CA ALA A 149 -19.20 0.96 -7.62
C ALA A 149 -17.90 1.59 -8.14
N VAL A 150 -17.53 1.23 -9.37
CA VAL A 150 -16.53 1.94 -10.17
C VAL A 150 -17.20 2.51 -11.41
N SER A 151 -16.86 3.75 -11.77
CA SER A 151 -17.39 4.41 -12.97
C SER A 151 -16.31 4.54 -14.04
N VAL A 152 -16.67 4.24 -15.28
CA VAL A 152 -15.83 4.46 -16.46
C VAL A 152 -16.62 5.32 -17.45
N GLY A 153 -16.20 6.58 -17.60
CA GLY A 153 -17.03 7.59 -18.27
C GLY A 153 -18.40 7.73 -17.56
N SER A 154 -19.50 7.55 -18.30
CA SER A 154 -20.85 7.55 -17.74
C SER A 154 -21.32 6.18 -17.23
N LYS A 155 -20.57 5.10 -17.49
CA LYS A 155 -20.97 3.73 -17.12
C LYS A 155 -20.58 3.46 -15.67
N LYS A 156 -21.58 3.35 -14.79
CA LYS A 156 -21.43 2.91 -13.39
C LYS A 156 -21.52 1.38 -13.32
N ILE A 157 -20.52 0.73 -12.75
CA ILE A 157 -20.44 -0.73 -12.56
C ILE A 157 -20.53 -1.00 -11.06
N PRO A 158 -21.67 -1.53 -10.55
CA PRO A 158 -21.81 -1.89 -9.14
C PRO A 158 -20.77 -2.91 -8.71
N PHE A 159 -20.24 -2.75 -7.50
CA PHE A 159 -19.28 -3.67 -6.92
C PHE A 159 -19.95 -4.49 -5.81
N HIS A 160 -19.94 -5.81 -5.97
CA HIS A 160 -20.58 -6.74 -5.04
C HIS A 160 -19.59 -7.51 -4.17
N GLY A 161 -18.28 -7.29 -4.36
CA GLY A 161 -17.22 -7.94 -3.60
C GLY A 161 -16.96 -9.41 -3.96
N SER A 162 -16.11 -10.10 -3.19
CA SER A 162 -15.63 -11.47 -3.45
C SER A 162 -16.44 -12.52 -2.70
N THR A 163 -16.52 -13.73 -3.24
CA THR A 163 -17.31 -14.82 -2.62
C THR A 163 -16.67 -15.40 -1.35
N VAL A 164 -15.40 -15.09 -1.09
CA VAL A 164 -14.60 -15.59 0.05
C VAL A 164 -14.02 -14.40 0.83
N GLY A 165 -14.01 -14.49 2.17
CA GLY A 165 -13.37 -13.50 3.05
C GLY A 165 -14.19 -12.27 3.40
N GLU A 166 -15.44 -12.18 2.94
CA GLU A 166 -16.31 -11.05 3.30
C GLU A 166 -16.79 -11.13 4.74
N THR A 167 -16.62 -10.00 5.40
CA THR A 167 -17.19 -9.71 6.70
C THR A 167 -18.57 -9.12 6.46
N SER A 168 -19.46 -9.17 7.44
CA SER A 168 -20.87 -8.77 7.30
C SER A 168 -21.16 -7.33 6.82
N SER A 169 -20.17 -6.50 6.46
CA SER A 169 -20.41 -5.11 6.02
C SER A 169 -19.38 -4.47 5.07
N GLY A 170 -18.22 -5.08 4.80
CA GLY A 170 -17.17 -4.47 3.95
C GLY A 170 -16.57 -5.46 2.96
N ASN A 171 -16.11 -4.96 1.80
CA ASN A 171 -15.85 -5.80 0.63
C ASN A 171 -14.54 -5.54 -0.10
N ILE A 172 -13.69 -4.62 0.37
CA ILE A 172 -12.36 -4.40 -0.21
C ILE A 172 -11.34 -3.99 0.85
N ILE A 173 -10.16 -4.61 0.81
CA ILE A 173 -9.02 -4.31 1.69
C ILE A 173 -8.19 -3.19 1.06
N VAL A 174 -7.77 -2.20 1.84
CA VAL A 174 -6.84 -1.15 1.38
C VAL A 174 -5.41 -1.53 1.74
N ASP A 175 -4.64 -1.93 0.73
CA ASP A 175 -3.34 -2.56 0.92
C ASP A 175 -2.22 -1.86 0.13
N SER A 176 -1.25 -1.28 0.83
CA SER A 176 -0.04 -0.69 0.23
C SER A 176 1.03 -1.74 -0.14
N GLY A 177 0.96 -2.94 0.43
CA GLY A 177 1.86 -4.07 0.17
C GLY A 177 1.57 -4.76 -1.17
N THR A 178 0.30 -4.80 -1.58
CA THR A 178 -0.13 -5.34 -2.88
C THR A 178 -0.01 -4.30 -4.00
N THR A 179 0.60 -4.67 -5.12
CA THR A 179 0.81 -3.75 -6.25
C THR A 179 -0.48 -3.44 -7.03
N LEU A 180 -1.18 -4.48 -7.50
CA LEU A 180 -2.35 -4.36 -8.37
C LEU A 180 -3.64 -4.27 -7.56
N THR A 181 -4.67 -3.67 -8.15
CA THR A 181 -6.02 -3.76 -7.58
C THR A 181 -6.62 -5.12 -7.94
N LEU A 182 -6.93 -5.94 -6.94
CA LEU A 182 -7.53 -7.26 -7.10
C LEU A 182 -9.04 -7.14 -6.92
N VAL A 183 -9.80 -7.68 -7.87
CA VAL A 183 -11.27 -7.65 -7.86
C VAL A 183 -11.81 -8.95 -8.47
N PRO A 184 -13.06 -9.35 -8.18
CA PRO A 184 -13.69 -10.52 -8.78
C PRO A 184 -13.57 -10.54 -10.30
N THR A 185 -13.40 -11.73 -10.87
CA THR A 185 -13.12 -11.91 -12.30
C THR A 185 -14.25 -11.37 -13.18
N ASP A 186 -15.50 -11.52 -12.75
CA ASP A 186 -16.68 -11.00 -13.44
C ASP A 186 -16.71 -9.47 -13.43
N PHE A 187 -16.40 -8.84 -12.29
CA PHE A 187 -16.28 -7.39 -12.16
C PHE A 187 -15.12 -6.86 -13.02
N PHE A 188 -13.96 -7.52 -12.97
CA PHE A 188 -12.81 -7.17 -13.81
C PHE A 188 -13.16 -7.22 -15.30
N THR A 189 -13.90 -8.22 -15.74
CA THR A 189 -14.35 -8.35 -17.14
C THR A 189 -15.26 -7.19 -17.55
N GLN A 190 -16.20 -6.80 -16.68
CA GLN A 190 -17.08 -5.66 -16.94
C GLN A 190 -16.31 -4.33 -16.98
N LEU A 191 -15.35 -4.17 -16.07
CA LEU A 191 -14.51 -2.97 -15.96
C LEU A 191 -13.58 -2.83 -17.17
N SER A 192 -12.85 -3.88 -17.52
CA SER A 192 -11.94 -3.89 -18.68
C SER A 192 -12.68 -3.62 -19.99
N SER A 193 -13.86 -4.23 -20.19
CA SER A 193 -14.72 -3.95 -21.34
C SER A 193 -15.20 -2.49 -21.38
N ALA A 194 -15.54 -1.92 -20.21
CA ALA A 194 -15.93 -0.51 -20.13
C ALA A 194 -14.76 0.43 -20.46
N VAL A 195 -13.56 0.16 -19.93
CA VAL A 195 -12.35 0.94 -20.24
C VAL A 195 -12.04 0.86 -21.73
N GLU A 196 -12.06 -0.34 -22.29
CA GLU A 196 -11.83 -0.56 -23.71
C GLU A 196 -12.76 0.25 -24.59
N SER A 197 -14.05 0.32 -24.23
CA SER A 197 -15.03 1.11 -24.99
C SER A 197 -14.78 2.62 -24.98
N GLN A 198 -14.01 3.13 -24.00
CA GLN A 198 -13.71 4.56 -23.86
C GLN A 198 -12.35 4.95 -24.44
N VAL A 199 -11.41 4.01 -24.62
CA VAL A 199 -10.09 4.32 -25.18
C VAL A 199 -10.19 4.44 -26.70
N THR A 200 -10.21 5.67 -27.21
CA THR A 200 -10.18 5.98 -28.64
C THR A 200 -8.80 6.48 -29.06
N GLY A 201 -8.33 6.08 -30.24
CA GLY A 201 -7.11 6.62 -30.83
C GLY A 201 -5.81 5.96 -30.37
N SER A 202 -5.88 4.85 -29.64
CA SER A 202 -4.72 4.02 -29.28
C SER A 202 -4.95 2.56 -29.65
N ASN A 203 -3.91 1.87 -30.12
CA ASN A 203 -3.98 0.45 -30.45
C ASN A 203 -3.75 -0.40 -29.20
N LYS A 204 -4.48 -1.51 -29.08
CA LYS A 204 -4.21 -2.54 -28.06
C LYS A 204 -2.83 -3.15 -28.29
N THR A 205 -2.17 -3.49 -27.19
CA THR A 205 -0.91 -4.25 -27.17
C THR A 205 -0.91 -5.28 -26.06
N THR A 206 0.10 -6.12 -26.03
CA THR A 206 0.34 -7.10 -24.97
C THR A 206 1.25 -6.50 -23.89
N ASP A 207 0.98 -6.81 -22.63
CA ASP A 207 1.95 -6.56 -21.56
C ASP A 207 3.25 -7.34 -21.83
N PRO A 208 4.42 -6.67 -21.94
CA PRO A 208 5.70 -7.36 -22.13
C PRO A 208 6.04 -8.36 -21.01
N GLN A 209 5.48 -8.20 -19.82
CA GLN A 209 5.67 -9.11 -18.68
C GLN A 209 4.57 -10.19 -18.60
N GLY A 210 3.48 -10.05 -19.35
CA GLY A 210 2.38 -11.01 -19.40
C GLY A 210 1.47 -11.05 -18.16
N TYR A 211 1.53 -10.06 -17.27
CA TYR A 211 0.71 -10.00 -16.06
C TYR A 211 -0.61 -9.25 -16.28
N LEU A 212 -0.60 -8.20 -17.11
CA LEU A 212 -1.75 -7.32 -17.34
C LEU A 212 -2.42 -7.63 -18.68
N SER A 213 -3.75 -7.71 -18.67
CA SER A 213 -4.54 -8.17 -19.83
C SER A 213 -5.10 -7.05 -20.71
N LEU A 214 -5.04 -5.79 -20.28
CA LEU A 214 -5.52 -4.64 -21.05
C LEU A 214 -4.45 -3.55 -21.13
N CYS A 215 -3.79 -3.41 -22.29
CA CYS A 215 -2.69 -2.47 -22.53
C CYS A 215 -2.79 -1.75 -23.89
N TYR A 216 -2.19 -0.56 -24.01
CA TYR A 216 -2.22 0.30 -25.21
C TYR A 216 -0.85 0.86 -25.62
N VAL A 217 -0.59 1.16 -26.91
CA VAL A 217 0.76 1.36 -27.49
C VAL A 217 1.44 2.71 -27.23
N ASP A 218 0.73 3.86 -27.28
CA ASP A 218 1.36 5.19 -27.46
C ASP A 218 2.36 5.56 -26.35
N THR A 219 2.09 5.05 -25.15
CA THR A 219 3.04 4.78 -24.08
C THR A 219 2.51 3.51 -23.46
N VAL A 220 3.21 2.37 -23.46
CA VAL A 220 2.64 1.09 -22.97
C VAL A 220 1.97 1.30 -21.61
N ALA A 221 0.64 1.44 -21.64
CA ALA A 221 -0.18 1.83 -20.50
C ALA A 221 -1.20 0.73 -20.30
N CYS A 222 -1.12 0.10 -19.14
CA CYS A 222 -1.92 -1.07 -18.81
C CYS A 222 -2.86 -0.76 -17.65
N LEU A 223 -4.06 -1.33 -17.70
CA LEU A 223 -5.00 -1.27 -16.58
C LEU A 223 -4.42 -2.10 -15.40
N ALA A 224 -4.05 -1.43 -14.30
CA ALA A 224 -3.42 -2.06 -13.14
C ALA A 224 -4.43 -2.80 -12.22
N PHE A 225 -5.28 -3.62 -12.83
CA PHE A 225 -6.26 -4.47 -12.16
C PHE A 225 -6.00 -5.94 -12.52
N TYR A 226 -6.38 -6.84 -11.63
CA TYR A 226 -6.28 -8.28 -11.83
C TYR A 226 -7.54 -8.98 -11.30
N GLY A 227 -8.05 -9.96 -12.07
CA GLY A 227 -9.19 -10.78 -11.68
C GLY A 227 -8.80 -11.83 -10.64
N ASN A 228 -9.39 -11.77 -9.45
CA ASN A 228 -9.20 -12.71 -8.36
C ASN A 228 -10.54 -12.89 -7.62
N ASP A 229 -10.99 -14.14 -7.49
CA ASP A 229 -12.29 -14.44 -6.87
C ASP A 229 -12.19 -14.69 -5.35
N ASP A 230 -10.97 -14.78 -4.81
CA ASP A 230 -10.71 -15.08 -3.40
C ASP A 230 -10.77 -13.84 -2.52
N VAL A 231 -10.16 -12.73 -2.95
CA VAL A 231 -10.04 -11.50 -2.15
C VAL A 231 -10.02 -10.25 -3.03
N SER A 232 -10.69 -9.22 -2.55
CA SER A 232 -10.70 -7.89 -3.16
C SER A 232 -9.73 -6.96 -2.45
N ILE A 233 -8.80 -6.37 -3.20
CA ILE A 233 -7.73 -5.50 -2.68
C ILE A 233 -7.62 -4.23 -3.53
N TYR A 234 -7.68 -3.07 -2.89
CA TYR A 234 -7.31 -1.79 -3.48
C TYR A 234 -5.79 -1.60 -3.33
N GLY A 235 -5.05 -1.88 -4.41
CA GLY A 235 -3.58 -1.96 -4.41
C GLY A 235 -2.86 -0.62 -4.56
N ASN A 236 -1.54 -0.63 -4.36
CA ASN A 236 -0.74 0.57 -4.20
C ASN A 236 -0.60 1.45 -5.45
N VAL A 237 -0.71 0.90 -6.66
CA VAL A 237 -0.65 1.69 -7.91
C VAL A 237 -1.81 2.67 -7.94
N ALA A 238 -3.00 2.23 -7.54
CA ALA A 238 -4.19 3.07 -7.55
C ALA A 238 -4.20 4.10 -6.40
N GLN A 239 -3.31 3.95 -5.41
CA GLN A 239 -3.13 4.86 -4.28
C GLN A 239 -2.04 5.92 -4.54
N GLN A 240 -1.31 5.85 -5.65
CA GLN A 240 -0.29 6.84 -6.02
C GLN A 240 -0.91 8.23 -6.23
N ASN A 241 -0.18 9.29 -5.85
CA ASN A 241 -0.68 10.67 -5.86
C ASN A 241 -1.95 10.91 -5.02
N PHE A 242 -2.15 10.06 -4.00
CA PHE A 242 -3.08 10.36 -2.91
C PHE A 242 -2.31 10.38 -1.59
N ARG A 243 -2.63 11.37 -0.76
CA ARG A 243 -2.35 11.28 0.66
C ARG A 243 -3.45 10.44 1.30
N VAL A 244 -3.11 9.22 1.69
CA VAL A 244 -4.02 8.25 2.30
C VAL A 244 -3.80 8.29 3.80
N GLY A 245 -4.82 8.70 4.56
CA GLY A 245 -4.77 8.90 6.00
C GLY A 245 -5.67 7.94 6.76
N TYR A 246 -5.09 7.29 7.76
CA TYR A 246 -5.76 6.35 8.66
C TYR A 246 -5.87 7.01 10.04
N ASP A 247 -7.10 7.08 10.55
CA ASP A 247 -7.38 7.43 11.94
C ASP A 247 -8.08 6.25 12.60
N LEU A 248 -7.27 5.42 13.28
CA LEU A 248 -7.73 4.17 13.88
C LEU A 248 -8.61 4.41 15.11
N GLN A 249 -8.51 5.58 15.74
CA GLN A 249 -9.38 5.95 16.85
C GLN A 249 -10.77 6.34 16.37
N LYS A 250 -10.85 7.01 15.22
CA LYS A 250 -12.13 7.39 14.60
C LYS A 250 -12.69 6.33 13.66
N HIS A 251 -11.93 5.26 13.40
CA HIS A 251 -12.26 4.26 12.37
C HIS A 251 -12.57 4.93 11.02
N THR A 252 -11.67 5.80 10.56
CA THR A 252 -11.84 6.49 9.26
C THR A 252 -10.61 6.38 8.39
N LEU A 253 -10.85 6.24 7.09
CA LEU A 253 -9.87 6.33 6.03
C LEU A 253 -10.15 7.56 5.18
N SER A 254 -9.12 8.37 4.91
CA SER A 254 -9.24 9.61 4.15
C SER A 254 -8.30 9.63 2.95
N PHE A 255 -8.80 10.12 1.82
CA PHE A 255 -8.05 10.27 0.58
C PHE A 255 -8.03 11.74 0.17
N LYS A 256 -6.85 12.23 -0.20
CA LYS A 256 -6.68 13.55 -0.78
C LYS A 256 -5.78 13.49 -2.01
N PRO A 257 -6.26 13.86 -3.21
CA PRO A 257 -5.39 14.05 -4.36
C PRO A 257 -4.22 14.97 -4.00
N THR A 258 -2.99 14.49 -4.18
CA THR A 258 -1.77 15.15 -3.72
C THR A 258 -0.62 14.81 -4.68
N ASP A 259 0.12 15.81 -5.17
CA ASP A 259 1.37 15.55 -5.90
C ASP A 259 2.42 15.02 -4.93
N CYS A 260 2.52 13.70 -4.78
CA CYS A 260 3.39 13.06 -3.78
C CYS A 260 4.89 13.24 -4.05
N THR A 261 5.29 13.91 -5.14
CA THR A 261 6.70 14.25 -5.40
C THR A 261 7.17 15.47 -4.60
N GLN A 262 6.23 16.31 -4.12
CA GLN A 262 6.55 17.43 -3.24
C GLN A 262 6.83 16.94 -1.80
N LYS A 263 7.76 17.58 -1.10
CA LYS A 263 8.22 17.15 0.23
C LYS A 263 7.40 17.71 1.41
N PHE A 264 6.44 18.61 1.18
CA PHE A 264 5.70 19.30 2.24
C PHE A 264 4.21 19.46 1.86
N PHE A 265 3.30 19.04 2.75
CA PHE A 265 1.84 19.21 2.66
C PHE A 265 1.20 19.47 4.02
#